data_AF-A0A800K7V6-F1
#
_entry.id   AF-A0A800K7V6-F1
#
_cell.length_a   1.000
_cell.length_b   1.000
_cell.length_c   1.000
_cell.angle_alpha   90.00
_cell.angle_beta   90.00
_cell.angle_gamma   90.00
#
_symmetry.space_group_name_H-M   'P 1'
#
loop_
_entity.id
_entity.type
_entity.pdbx_description
1 polymer ?
#
loop_
_entity_poly.entity_id
_entity_poly.type
_entity_poly.pdbx_seq_one_letter_code
_entity_poly.pdbx_strand_id
1 'polypeptide(L)'
;MVILPRGAWDRRTFLRRMGAAGLAAPVIALLACGDESGSEGEGAAPEALRRITDPVLRAFADDAVHVVAPMSDSPIAYISQRPRRIFVDLDFRDRAVGVLAAHISVSTGHWRIPQPGDPLTEPLTPGVPEREFEELRIDEWDVDMEPGEGDVRIRLGRASDVALDFACTPMEGQPFSCSGGLWLMRQCDGSTAGTCREDFVEVGVGTRHPGSECTDAGASARFLTWVCPDR
;
A
#
# COMPACT_ATOMS: atom_id res chain seq x y z
N MET A 1 1.06 47.41 21.92
CA MET A 1 1.85 47.92 20.78
C MET A 1 3.33 47.97 21.18
N VAL A 2 4.10 46.95 20.82
CA VAL A 2 5.57 46.97 20.85
C VAL A 2 6.04 46.29 19.57
N ILE A 3 7.03 46.87 18.89
CA ILE A 3 7.44 46.50 17.54
C ILE A 3 8.64 45.55 17.61
N LEU A 4 8.58 44.43 16.89
CA LEU A 4 9.71 43.53 16.67
C LEU A 4 10.65 44.08 15.59
N PRO A 5 11.97 44.11 15.81
CA PRO A 5 12.95 44.07 14.73
C PRO A 5 13.25 42.61 14.32
N ARG A 6 13.35 42.37 13.01
CA ARG A 6 13.64 41.06 12.43
C ARG A 6 15.13 40.71 12.58
N GLY A 7 15.44 39.55 13.17
CA GLY A 7 16.77 38.94 13.12
C GLY A 7 16.88 38.00 11.92
N ALA A 8 17.62 38.39 10.88
CA ALA A 8 17.88 37.55 9.72
C ALA A 8 18.85 36.40 10.08
N TRP A 9 18.52 35.17 9.69
CA TRP A 9 19.44 34.02 9.81
C TRP A 9 20.22 33.87 8.51
N ASP A 10 21.50 34.24 8.54
CA ASP A 10 22.43 34.12 7.40
C ASP A 10 22.88 32.66 7.21
N ARG A 11 22.97 32.23 5.95
CA ARG A 11 23.27 30.84 5.53
C ARG A 11 24.77 30.57 5.37
N ARG A 12 25.64 31.24 6.14
CA ARG A 12 27.10 31.25 5.90
C ARG A 12 27.97 31.11 7.17
N THR A 13 27.92 29.95 7.81
CA THR A 13 29.00 29.51 8.72
C THR A 13 29.54 28.15 8.27
N PHE A 14 30.34 28.18 7.21
CA PHE A 14 30.96 27.00 6.59
C PHE A 14 32.34 26.76 7.21
N LEU A 15 32.58 25.53 7.70
CA LEU A 15 33.88 24.92 8.06
C LEU A 15 34.81 25.65 9.07
N ARG A 16 35.08 24.99 10.21
CA ARG A 16 36.44 24.88 10.80
C ARG A 16 36.49 23.87 11.96
N ARG A 17 37.05 22.68 11.69
CA ARG A 17 37.87 21.90 12.65
C ARG A 17 38.58 20.74 11.93
N MET A 18 39.81 20.99 11.52
CA MET A 18 40.85 19.96 11.42
C MET A 18 41.96 20.31 12.40
N GLY A 19 42.45 19.31 13.10
CA GLY A 19 43.57 19.37 14.04
C GLY A 19 44.01 17.94 14.31
N ALA A 20 45.16 17.56 13.76
CA ALA A 20 45.65 16.18 13.72
C ALA A 20 46.88 15.98 14.61
N ALA A 21 47.13 14.74 15.05
CA ALA A 21 48.43 14.03 15.00
C ALA A 21 48.47 12.83 15.97
N GLY A 22 49.22 11.77 15.61
CA GLY A 22 49.51 10.59 16.46
C GLY A 22 49.06 9.25 15.84
N LEU A 23 49.59 8.81 14.69
CA LEU A 23 50.87 8.06 14.56
C LEU A 23 51.00 6.82 15.47
N ALA A 24 50.53 5.67 14.99
CA ALA A 24 51.09 4.34 15.30
C ALA A 24 50.71 3.29 14.22
N ALA A 25 51.72 2.78 13.53
CA ALA A 25 51.78 1.57 12.66
C ALA A 25 53.26 1.10 12.72
N PRO A 26 53.67 -0.14 12.35
CA PRO A 26 53.06 -1.17 11.49
C PRO A 26 52.67 -2.43 12.33
N VAL A 27 52.54 -3.70 11.89
CA VAL A 27 52.95 -4.47 10.68
C VAL A 27 51.89 -5.53 10.32
N ILE A 28 51.89 -6.00 9.07
CA ILE A 28 51.08 -7.11 8.54
C ILE A 28 51.65 -8.47 8.98
N ALA A 29 50.78 -9.42 9.34
CA ALA A 29 51.09 -10.85 9.30
C ALA A 29 49.95 -11.61 8.61
N LEU A 30 50.21 -12.11 7.40
CA LEU A 30 49.38 -13.12 6.74
C LEU A 30 49.80 -14.49 7.27
N LEU A 31 48.84 -15.29 7.74
CA LEU A 31 48.86 -16.75 7.60
C LEU A 31 47.48 -17.31 7.98
N ALA A 32 46.95 -18.18 7.13
CA ALA A 32 45.68 -18.85 7.36
C ALA A 32 45.89 -20.18 8.08
N CYS A 33 45.01 -20.47 9.04
CA CYS A 33 44.54 -21.81 9.39
C CYS A 33 43.11 -21.63 9.89
N GLY A 34 42.18 -22.44 9.38
CA GLY A 34 40.77 -22.30 9.72
C GLY A 34 40.44 -22.89 11.08
N ASP A 35 39.31 -22.45 11.63
CA ASP A 35 38.46 -23.34 12.42
C ASP A 35 37.01 -23.08 12.02
N GLU A 36 36.27 -24.15 11.76
CA GLU A 36 34.88 -24.08 11.29
C GLU A 36 33.96 -23.82 12.48
N SER A 37 33.72 -22.55 12.77
CA SER A 37 32.64 -22.13 13.68
C SER A 37 31.51 -21.57 12.86
N GLY A 38 30.72 -22.50 12.31
CA GLY A 38 29.45 -22.20 11.66
C GLY A 38 28.51 -21.52 12.65
N SER A 39 28.51 -20.19 12.65
CA SER A 39 27.32 -19.44 13.03
C SER A 39 26.26 -19.81 12.01
N GLU A 40 25.46 -20.82 12.33
CA GLU A 40 24.21 -21.10 11.65
C GLU A 40 23.42 -19.79 11.67
N GLY A 41 23.47 -19.07 10.55
CA GLY A 41 22.56 -17.97 10.32
C GLY A 41 21.18 -18.59 10.36
N GLU A 42 20.41 -18.25 11.39
CA GLU A 42 19.03 -18.68 11.54
C GLU A 42 18.30 -18.36 10.24
N GLY A 43 18.18 -19.38 9.40
CA GLY A 43 17.54 -19.28 8.12
C GLY A 43 16.09 -19.04 8.43
N ALA A 44 15.68 -17.77 8.41
CA ALA A 44 14.30 -17.36 8.57
C ALA A 44 13.47 -18.30 7.69
N ALA A 45 12.64 -19.12 8.33
CA ALA A 45 11.88 -20.14 7.62
C ALA A 45 11.16 -19.44 6.47
N PRO A 46 11.22 -19.95 5.22
CA PRO A 46 10.65 -19.26 4.08
C PRO A 46 9.18 -18.95 4.42
N GLU A 47 8.83 -17.66 4.46
CA GLU A 47 7.50 -17.22 4.88
C GLU A 47 6.47 -17.99 4.07
N ALA A 48 5.69 -18.82 4.76
CA ALA A 48 4.81 -19.76 4.09
C ALA A 48 3.75 -18.96 3.32
N LEU A 49 3.78 -19.06 1.98
CA LEU A 49 2.90 -18.33 1.07
C LEU A 49 1.44 -18.45 1.55
N ARG A 50 0.87 -17.34 2.01
CA ARG A 50 -0.50 -17.30 2.52
C ARG A 50 -1.45 -17.63 1.37
N ARG A 51 -2.23 -18.71 1.49
CA ARG A 51 -3.25 -19.08 0.50
C ARG A 51 -4.64 -18.69 0.98
N ILE A 52 -5.42 -18.05 0.11
CA ILE A 52 -6.84 -17.76 0.28
C ILE A 52 -7.59 -18.71 -0.64
N THR A 53 -8.26 -19.70 -0.06
CA THR A 53 -9.04 -20.73 -0.78
C THR A 53 -10.54 -20.66 -0.55
N ASP A 54 -10.97 -19.90 0.46
CA ASP A 54 -12.38 -19.70 0.81
C ASP A 54 -12.64 -18.19 1.05
N PRO A 55 -12.65 -17.38 -0.04
CA PRO A 55 -12.89 -15.94 0.07
C PRO A 55 -14.37 -15.62 0.28
N VAL A 56 -14.67 -14.52 0.96
CA VAL A 56 -16.01 -13.90 0.87
C VAL A 56 -16.11 -13.16 -0.46
N LEU A 57 -17.16 -13.44 -1.24
CA LEU A 57 -17.36 -12.90 -2.58
C LEU A 57 -18.62 -12.04 -2.64
N ARG A 58 -18.51 -10.79 -3.12
CA ARG A 58 -19.63 -9.86 -3.30
C ARG A 58 -19.83 -9.50 -4.77
N ALA A 59 -21.07 -9.21 -5.16
CA ALA A 59 -21.35 -8.63 -6.46
C ALA A 59 -20.85 -7.18 -6.50
N PHE A 60 -20.13 -6.81 -7.56
CA PHE A 60 -19.53 -5.48 -7.71
C PHE A 60 -20.13 -4.71 -8.89
N ALA A 61 -20.13 -5.35 -10.07
CA ALA A 61 -20.83 -4.91 -11.28
C ALA A 61 -21.37 -6.15 -12.02
N ASP A 62 -22.09 -5.94 -13.13
CA ASP A 62 -22.75 -7.04 -13.87
C ASP A 62 -21.80 -8.19 -14.26
N ASP A 63 -20.53 -7.86 -14.56
CA ASP A 63 -19.45 -8.76 -14.96
C ASP A 63 -18.35 -8.94 -13.88
N ALA A 64 -18.50 -8.33 -12.71
CA ALA A 64 -17.42 -8.16 -11.75
C ALA A 64 -17.77 -8.62 -10.32
N VAL A 65 -16.80 -9.25 -9.66
CA VAL A 65 -16.91 -9.81 -8.31
C VAL A 65 -15.81 -9.22 -7.42
N HIS A 66 -16.20 -8.66 -6.28
CA HIS A 66 -15.28 -8.22 -5.24
C HIS A 66 -14.92 -9.42 -4.35
N VAL A 67 -13.63 -9.76 -4.32
CA VAL A 67 -13.03 -10.70 -3.36
C VAL A 67 -12.68 -9.92 -2.10
N VAL A 68 -13.53 -10.03 -1.08
CA VAL A 68 -13.45 -9.21 0.13
C VAL A 68 -12.16 -9.52 0.89
N ALA A 69 -11.34 -8.48 1.10
CA ALA A 69 -10.12 -8.54 1.90
C ALA A 69 -10.36 -7.83 3.26
N PRO A 70 -10.92 -8.53 4.26
CA PRO A 70 -11.27 -7.93 5.55
C PRO A 70 -10.01 -7.41 6.28
N MET A 71 -10.21 -6.35 7.06
CA MET A 71 -9.14 -5.71 7.84
C MET A 71 -9.44 -5.86 9.32
N SER A 72 -8.42 -6.17 10.12
CA SER A 72 -8.53 -6.20 11.58
C SER A 72 -8.62 -4.81 12.21
N ASP A 73 -8.03 -3.82 11.52
CA ASP A 73 -7.87 -2.44 11.97
C ASP A 73 -8.17 -1.47 10.82
N SER A 74 -8.58 -0.25 11.15
CA SER A 74 -8.82 0.81 10.16
C SER A 74 -7.54 1.17 9.38
N PRO A 75 -7.60 1.47 8.07
CA PRO A 75 -6.46 2.02 7.35
C PRO A 75 -6.06 3.39 7.89
N ILE A 76 -4.78 3.74 7.81
CA ILE A 76 -4.28 5.07 8.19
C ILE A 76 -4.65 6.15 7.15
N ALA A 77 -4.99 5.73 5.93
CA ALA A 77 -5.65 6.58 4.95
C ALA A 77 -6.47 5.76 3.95
N TYR A 78 -7.59 6.31 3.49
CA TYR A 78 -8.39 5.82 2.36
C TYR A 78 -8.50 6.93 1.31
N ILE A 79 -8.24 6.61 0.04
CA ILE A 79 -8.26 7.55 -1.09
C ILE A 79 -9.28 7.04 -2.09
N SER A 80 -10.37 7.79 -2.25
CA SER A 80 -11.40 7.47 -3.24
C SER A 80 -11.20 8.31 -4.50
N GLN A 81 -10.95 7.64 -5.62
CA GLN A 81 -10.66 8.27 -6.92
C GLN A 81 -11.88 9.00 -7.45
N ARG A 82 -13.07 8.40 -7.34
CA ARG A 82 -14.30 8.90 -7.98
C ARG A 82 -14.82 10.21 -7.37
N PRO A 83 -14.98 10.35 -6.03
CA PRO A 83 -15.36 11.61 -5.41
C PRO A 83 -14.17 12.54 -5.13
N ARG A 84 -12.93 12.13 -5.47
CA ARG A 84 -11.68 12.86 -5.22
C ARG A 84 -11.53 13.26 -3.74
N ARG A 85 -11.58 12.26 -2.86
CA ARG A 85 -11.42 12.43 -1.40
C ARG A 85 -10.28 11.59 -0.85
N ILE A 86 -9.57 12.14 0.12
CA ILE A 86 -8.65 11.41 0.99
C ILE A 86 -9.11 11.54 2.44
N PHE A 87 -9.49 10.40 3.02
CA PHE A 87 -9.73 10.25 4.45
C PHE A 87 -8.41 9.85 5.11
N VAL A 88 -7.96 10.57 6.12
CA VAL A 88 -6.62 10.34 6.72
C VAL A 88 -6.64 10.44 8.25
N ASP A 89 -5.88 9.56 8.89
CA ASP A 89 -5.56 9.68 10.31
C ASP A 89 -4.50 10.77 10.50
N LEU A 90 -4.81 11.77 11.32
CA LEU A 90 -3.94 12.92 11.55
C LEU A 90 -2.59 12.53 12.16
N ASP A 91 -2.53 11.47 12.97
CA ASP A 91 -1.28 10.97 13.57
C ASP A 91 -0.35 10.31 12.53
N PHE A 92 -0.90 9.91 11.37
CA PHE A 92 -0.17 9.29 10.27
C PHE A 92 -0.13 10.14 8.99
N ARG A 93 -0.62 11.38 9.04
CA ARG A 93 -0.79 12.26 7.87
C ARG A 93 0.49 12.44 7.05
N ASP A 94 1.60 12.78 7.68
CA ASP A 94 2.91 12.94 7.01
C ASP A 94 3.42 11.62 6.39
N ARG A 95 3.03 10.47 6.96
CA ARG A 95 3.34 9.15 6.40
C ARG A 95 2.52 8.87 5.16
N ALA A 96 1.22 9.18 5.17
CA ALA A 96 0.37 9.09 3.99
C ALA A 96 0.87 9.99 2.85
N VAL A 97 1.30 11.22 3.15
CA VAL A 97 1.98 12.12 2.20
C VAL A 97 3.19 11.43 1.55
N GLY A 98 4.07 10.84 2.36
CA GLY A 98 5.26 10.15 1.86
C GLY A 98 4.97 8.90 1.02
N VAL A 99 3.98 8.08 1.40
CA VAL A 99 3.57 6.88 0.66
C VAL A 99 2.93 7.22 -0.69
N LEU A 100 2.19 8.32 -0.76
CA LEU A 100 1.51 8.79 -1.97
C LEU A 100 2.40 9.69 -2.85
N ALA A 101 3.58 10.11 -2.38
CA ALA A 101 4.35 11.22 -2.95
C ALA A 101 3.49 12.48 -3.18
N ALA A 102 2.58 12.77 -2.23
CA ALA A 102 1.55 13.79 -2.41
C ALA A 102 2.08 15.21 -2.13
N HIS A 103 1.58 16.20 -2.87
CA HIS A 103 1.87 17.62 -2.62
C HIS A 103 0.62 18.36 -2.15
N ILE A 104 0.65 18.89 -0.93
CA ILE A 104 -0.49 19.61 -0.34
C ILE A 104 -0.45 21.09 -0.69
N SER A 105 -1.60 21.61 -1.13
CA SER A 105 -1.81 23.02 -1.44
C SER A 105 -1.86 23.89 -0.18
N VAL A 106 -0.94 24.84 -0.01
CA VAL A 106 -0.98 25.80 1.10
C VAL A 106 -2.18 26.76 0.99
N SER A 107 -2.68 27.02 -0.22
CA SER A 107 -3.79 27.96 -0.47
C SER A 107 -5.18 27.31 -0.46
N THR A 108 -5.29 26.01 -0.74
CA THR A 108 -6.59 25.32 -0.85
C THR A 108 -6.73 24.09 0.06
N GLY A 109 -5.66 23.64 0.72
CA GLY A 109 -5.66 22.39 1.49
C GLY A 109 -5.65 21.11 0.64
N HIS A 110 -6.03 21.18 -0.64
CA HIS A 110 -6.10 20.01 -1.52
C HIS A 110 -4.78 19.24 -1.60
N TRP A 111 -4.88 17.91 -1.53
CA TRP A 111 -3.78 17.00 -1.81
C TRP A 111 -3.65 16.81 -3.31
N ARG A 112 -2.43 16.81 -3.82
CA ARG A 112 -2.13 16.46 -5.21
C ARG A 112 -1.38 15.15 -5.25
N ILE A 113 -2.01 14.11 -5.79
CA ILE A 113 -1.45 12.75 -5.84
C ILE A 113 -0.97 12.47 -7.28
N PRO A 114 0.31 12.10 -7.48
CA PRO A 114 0.83 11.69 -8.78
C PRO A 114 0.08 10.46 -9.33
N GLN A 115 -0.16 10.47 -10.63
CA GLN A 115 -0.71 9.34 -11.39
C GLN A 115 0.43 8.47 -11.96
N PRO A 116 0.14 7.22 -12.38
CA PRO A 116 1.14 6.37 -13.03
C PRO A 116 1.79 7.09 -14.24
N GLY A 117 3.12 7.17 -14.23
CA GLY A 117 3.92 7.87 -15.24
C GLY A 117 4.24 9.34 -14.94
N ASP A 118 3.69 9.94 -13.87
CA ASP A 118 4.08 11.28 -13.44
C ASP A 118 5.50 11.30 -12.81
N PRO A 119 6.28 12.39 -12.99
CA PRO A 119 7.53 12.60 -12.27
C PRO A 119 7.29 12.87 -10.78
N LEU A 120 7.67 11.92 -9.92
CA LEU A 120 7.49 12.01 -8.45
C LEU A 120 8.26 13.15 -7.76
N THR A 121 9.23 13.75 -8.45
CA THR A 121 10.07 14.84 -7.91
C THR A 121 9.65 16.25 -8.34
N GLU A 122 8.70 16.37 -9.27
CA GLU A 122 8.28 17.66 -9.81
C GLU A 122 6.95 18.13 -9.20
N PRO A 123 6.78 19.44 -8.90
CA PRO A 123 5.51 19.96 -8.42
C PRO A 123 4.38 19.76 -9.43
N LEU A 124 3.41 18.90 -9.09
CA LEU A 124 2.15 18.75 -9.83
C LEU A 124 1.43 20.10 -10.02
N THR A 125 1.01 20.37 -11.26
CA THR A 125 0.29 21.59 -11.64
C THR A 125 -0.99 21.78 -10.83
N PRO A 126 -1.18 22.94 -10.17
CA PRO A 126 -2.44 23.28 -9.50
C PRO A 126 -3.63 23.42 -10.47
N GLY A 127 -4.83 23.11 -9.98
CA GLY A 127 -6.08 23.27 -10.74
C GLY A 127 -6.37 22.16 -11.76
N VAL A 128 -5.76 20.98 -11.60
CA VAL A 128 -6.05 19.76 -12.39
C VAL A 128 -7.00 18.87 -11.56
N PRO A 129 -8.33 18.88 -11.79
CA PRO A 129 -9.30 18.28 -10.87
C PRO A 129 -9.13 16.77 -10.66
N GLU A 130 -8.58 16.07 -11.66
CA GLU A 130 -8.31 14.63 -11.61
C GLU A 130 -7.19 14.28 -10.61
N ARG A 131 -6.41 15.28 -10.19
CA ARG A 131 -5.27 15.14 -9.27
C ARG A 131 -5.49 15.80 -7.92
N GLU A 132 -6.50 16.66 -7.76
CA GLU A 132 -6.77 17.37 -6.51
C GLU A 132 -7.80 16.62 -5.67
N PHE A 133 -7.44 16.29 -4.43
CA PHE A 133 -8.29 15.56 -3.48
C PHE A 133 -8.61 16.43 -2.25
N GLU A 134 -9.86 16.39 -1.81
CA GLU A 134 -10.34 16.97 -0.56
C GLU A 134 -9.89 16.12 0.64
N GLU A 135 -9.34 16.74 1.68
CA GLU A 135 -8.93 16.05 2.92
C GLU A 135 -10.09 16.00 3.91
N LEU A 136 -10.39 14.80 4.38
CA LEU A 136 -11.34 14.48 5.44
C LEU A 136 -10.63 13.64 6.50
N ARG A 137 -11.20 13.54 7.70
CA ARG A 137 -10.64 12.69 8.75
C ARG A 137 -11.03 11.23 8.53
N ILE A 138 -10.21 10.30 9.00
CA ILE A 138 -10.49 8.85 8.86
C ILE A 138 -11.74 8.39 9.65
N ASP A 139 -12.16 9.11 10.70
CA ASP A 139 -13.40 8.83 11.43
C ASP A 139 -14.67 9.29 10.69
N GLU A 140 -14.52 10.01 9.57
CA GLU A 140 -15.59 10.34 8.63
C GLU A 140 -15.71 9.32 7.47
N TRP A 141 -14.80 8.33 7.40
CA TRP A 141 -14.84 7.28 6.39
C TRP A 141 -15.82 6.17 6.79
N ASP A 142 -16.73 5.84 5.88
CA ASP A 142 -17.62 4.69 6.02
C ASP A 142 -16.87 3.40 5.65
N VAL A 143 -16.65 2.54 6.64
CA VAL A 143 -15.94 1.26 6.49
C VAL A 143 -16.71 0.23 5.65
N ASP A 144 -18.04 0.37 5.57
CA ASP A 144 -18.91 -0.48 4.76
C ASP A 144 -19.11 0.08 3.34
N MET A 145 -18.47 1.20 3.00
CA MET A 145 -18.47 1.77 1.65
C MET A 145 -17.79 0.83 0.65
N GLU A 146 -18.54 0.36 -0.33
CA GLU A 146 -18.01 -0.44 -1.44
C GLU A 146 -16.96 0.37 -2.23
N PRO A 147 -15.73 -0.16 -2.44
CA PRO A 147 -14.63 0.60 -3.01
C PRO A 147 -14.77 0.87 -4.51
N GLY A 148 -14.15 1.95 -5.02
CA GLY A 148 -14.03 2.20 -6.46
C GLY A 148 -12.84 1.47 -7.10
N GLU A 149 -12.93 1.09 -8.38
CA GLU A 149 -11.75 0.67 -9.15
C GLU A 149 -10.69 1.79 -9.15
N GLY A 150 -9.47 1.47 -8.71
CA GLY A 150 -8.37 2.41 -8.51
C GLY A 150 -8.37 3.16 -7.18
N ASP A 151 -9.36 2.97 -6.30
CA ASP A 151 -9.29 3.46 -4.92
C ASP A 151 -8.08 2.86 -4.20
N VAL A 152 -7.51 3.58 -3.25
CA VAL A 152 -6.27 3.21 -2.55
C VAL A 152 -6.51 3.23 -1.05
N ARG A 153 -6.03 2.20 -0.34
CA ARG A 153 -5.94 2.21 1.13
C ARG A 153 -4.49 2.07 1.56
N ILE A 154 -4.12 2.82 2.60
CA ILE A 154 -2.80 2.76 3.22
C ILE A 154 -2.99 2.17 4.60
N ARG A 155 -2.25 1.10 4.93
CA ARG A 155 -2.38 0.38 6.20
C ARG A 155 -1.03 0.29 6.90
N LEU A 156 -1.08 0.06 8.22
CA LEU A 156 0.08 -0.45 8.95
C LEU A 156 0.28 -1.92 8.57
N GLY A 157 1.54 -2.33 8.46
CA GLY A 157 1.90 -3.66 7.94
C GLY A 157 2.96 -3.62 6.84
N ARG A 158 3.23 -4.79 6.27
CA ARG A 158 4.15 -4.98 5.14
C ARG A 158 3.44 -5.73 4.02
N ALA A 159 3.81 -5.42 2.77
CA ALA A 159 3.37 -6.20 1.61
C ALA A 159 3.98 -7.61 1.66
N SER A 160 3.12 -8.60 1.87
CA SER A 160 3.42 -10.04 1.89
C SER A 160 2.80 -10.73 0.69
N ASP A 161 3.39 -11.85 0.28
CA ASP A 161 2.93 -12.58 -0.90
C ASP A 161 1.73 -13.47 -0.54
N VAL A 162 0.73 -13.49 -1.43
CA VAL A 162 -0.55 -14.18 -1.25
C VAL A 162 -0.92 -14.92 -2.54
N ALA A 163 -1.40 -16.15 -2.38
CA ALA A 163 -2.03 -16.93 -3.43
C ALA A 163 -3.55 -16.92 -3.27
N LEU A 164 -4.29 -16.42 -4.26
CA LEU A 164 -5.74 -16.54 -4.34
C LEU A 164 -6.10 -17.66 -5.33
N ASP A 165 -6.77 -18.70 -4.83
CA ASP A 165 -6.98 -19.97 -5.52
C ASP A 165 -8.19 -20.68 -4.92
N PHE A 166 -9.37 -20.52 -5.53
CA PHE A 166 -10.65 -20.97 -4.98
C PHE A 166 -11.55 -21.60 -6.05
N ALA A 167 -12.33 -22.61 -5.65
CA ALA A 167 -13.19 -23.38 -6.53
C ALA A 167 -14.59 -23.50 -5.93
N CYS A 168 -15.59 -23.14 -6.73
CA CYS A 168 -17.01 -23.18 -6.38
C CYS A 168 -17.38 -22.51 -5.04
N THR A 169 -16.83 -21.32 -4.79
CA THR A 169 -17.16 -20.51 -3.61
C THR A 169 -18.45 -19.73 -3.85
N PRO A 170 -19.45 -19.79 -2.95
CA PRO A 170 -20.72 -19.09 -3.12
C PRO A 170 -20.56 -17.56 -2.99
N MET A 171 -21.38 -16.81 -3.73
CA MET A 171 -21.46 -15.35 -3.60
C MET A 171 -22.44 -14.93 -2.50
N GLU A 172 -22.05 -13.95 -1.68
CA GLU A 172 -22.87 -13.40 -0.59
C GLU A 172 -24.15 -12.76 -1.15
N GLY A 173 -25.30 -13.23 -0.65
CA GLY A 173 -26.63 -12.72 -1.03
C GLY A 173 -27.06 -13.01 -2.48
N GLN A 174 -26.37 -13.90 -3.20
CA GLN A 174 -26.59 -14.14 -4.63
C GLN A 174 -26.75 -15.63 -4.98
N PRO A 175 -27.56 -16.00 -5.99
CA PRO A 175 -27.75 -17.38 -6.42
C PRO A 175 -26.65 -17.85 -7.40
N PHE A 176 -25.40 -17.48 -7.12
CA PHE A 176 -24.23 -17.75 -7.97
C PHE A 176 -23.06 -18.25 -7.14
N SER A 177 -22.19 -19.04 -7.77
CA SER A 177 -20.92 -19.49 -7.20
C SER A 177 -19.79 -19.26 -8.19
N CYS A 178 -18.58 -19.04 -7.69
CA CYS A 178 -17.45 -18.60 -8.48
C CYS A 178 -16.23 -19.51 -8.29
N SER A 179 -15.42 -19.60 -9.35
CA SER A 179 -14.10 -20.23 -9.32
C SER A 179 -13.07 -19.28 -9.94
N GLY A 180 -11.87 -19.20 -9.36
CA GLY A 180 -10.84 -18.25 -9.79
C GLY A 180 -9.46 -18.55 -9.20
N GLY A 181 -8.44 -17.95 -9.79
CA GLY A 181 -7.03 -18.26 -9.52
C GLY A 181 -6.48 -19.40 -10.38
N LEU A 182 -5.25 -19.87 -10.14
CA LEU A 182 -4.29 -19.36 -9.14
C LEU A 182 -3.74 -17.99 -9.54
N TRP A 183 -3.97 -16.98 -8.71
CA TRP A 183 -3.34 -15.65 -8.84
C TRP A 183 -2.34 -15.44 -7.72
N LEU A 184 -1.11 -15.08 -8.08
CA LEU A 184 -0.09 -14.64 -7.15
C LEU A 184 -0.13 -13.11 -7.11
N MET A 185 -0.33 -12.57 -5.91
CA MET A 185 -0.48 -11.14 -5.66
C MET A 185 0.16 -10.79 -4.31
N ARG A 186 0.22 -9.51 -4.00
CA ARG A 186 0.76 -9.04 -2.72
C ARG A 186 -0.34 -8.32 -1.95
N GLN A 187 -0.49 -8.62 -0.66
CA GLN A 187 -1.43 -7.92 0.21
C GLN A 187 -0.72 -7.45 1.47
N CYS A 188 -1.33 -6.52 2.19
CA CYS A 188 -0.75 -5.99 3.40
C CYS A 188 -1.07 -6.87 4.61
N ASP A 189 -0.02 -7.44 5.19
CA ASP A 189 -0.05 -8.10 6.48
C ASP A 189 0.19 -7.10 7.61
N GLY A 190 -0.87 -6.81 8.35
CA GLY A 190 -0.86 -5.91 9.52
C GLY A 190 -0.22 -6.50 10.78
N SER A 191 0.16 -7.79 10.78
CA SER A 191 0.90 -8.40 11.91
C SER A 191 2.35 -7.90 12.02
N THR A 192 2.86 -7.27 10.97
CA THR A 192 4.25 -6.82 10.85
C THR A 192 4.41 -5.31 11.02
N ALA A 193 5.58 -4.86 11.47
CA ALA A 193 5.88 -3.44 11.54
C ALA A 193 6.17 -2.87 10.15
N GLY A 194 5.46 -1.81 9.76
CA GLY A 194 5.68 -1.14 8.48
C GLY A 194 4.52 -0.24 8.06
N THR A 195 4.53 0.14 6.78
CA THR A 195 3.37 0.73 6.12
C THR A 195 3.36 0.27 4.66
N CYS A 196 2.15 0.01 4.18
CA CYS A 196 1.86 -0.58 2.88
C CYS A 196 0.79 0.25 2.17
N ARG A 197 0.83 0.26 0.85
CA ARG A 197 -0.21 0.77 -0.04
C ARG A 197 -0.90 -0.43 -0.66
N GLU A 198 -2.23 -0.45 -0.70
CA GLU A 198 -3.03 -1.40 -1.46
C GLU A 198 -3.98 -0.63 -2.38
N ASP A 199 -4.02 -1.01 -3.65
CA ASP A 199 -4.88 -0.44 -4.67
C ASP A 199 -6.00 -1.44 -4.97
N PHE A 200 -7.24 -0.97 -5.15
CA PHE A 200 -8.38 -1.82 -5.49
C PHE A 200 -8.43 -2.04 -7.01
N VAL A 201 -8.02 -3.22 -7.45
CA VAL A 201 -7.78 -3.52 -8.87
C VAL A 201 -8.25 -4.92 -9.25
N GLU A 202 -8.41 -5.15 -10.55
CA GLU A 202 -8.61 -6.49 -11.11
C GLU A 202 -7.34 -7.34 -10.94
N VAL A 203 -7.50 -8.56 -10.42
CA VAL A 203 -6.44 -9.58 -10.30
C VAL A 203 -6.53 -10.66 -11.37
N GLY A 204 -7.68 -10.81 -12.02
CA GLY A 204 -7.85 -11.66 -13.17
C GLY A 204 -9.30 -12.03 -13.47
N VAL A 205 -9.46 -12.91 -14.46
CA VAL A 205 -10.77 -13.40 -14.93
C VAL A 205 -10.95 -14.85 -14.51
N GLY A 206 -12.05 -15.13 -13.82
CA GLY A 206 -12.50 -16.47 -13.45
C GLY A 206 -13.89 -16.77 -14.02
N THR A 207 -14.61 -17.70 -13.38
CA THR A 207 -15.91 -18.18 -13.85
C THR A 207 -16.99 -18.01 -12.79
N ARG A 208 -18.13 -17.43 -13.17
CA ARG A 208 -19.36 -17.33 -12.37
C ARG A 208 -20.39 -18.35 -12.90
N HIS A 209 -20.75 -19.32 -12.07
CA HIS A 209 -21.74 -20.35 -12.35
C HIS A 209 -23.09 -20.00 -11.71
N PRO A 210 -24.22 -20.34 -12.35
CA PRO A 210 -25.53 -20.32 -11.70
C PRO A 210 -25.59 -21.40 -10.60
N GLY A 211 -26.26 -21.09 -9.49
CA GLY A 211 -26.46 -22.01 -8.37
C GLY A 211 -25.21 -22.25 -7.51
N SER A 212 -25.27 -23.30 -6.70
CA SER A 212 -24.28 -23.65 -5.66
C SER A 212 -23.32 -24.78 -6.03
N GLU A 213 -23.52 -25.47 -7.16
CA GLU A 213 -22.84 -26.74 -7.45
C GLU A 213 -21.79 -26.66 -8.57
N CYS A 214 -21.73 -25.52 -9.29
CA CYS A 214 -20.80 -25.26 -10.40
C CYS A 214 -20.77 -26.34 -11.51
N THR A 215 -21.86 -27.09 -11.64
CA THR A 215 -22.08 -28.14 -12.65
C THR A 215 -22.42 -27.55 -14.02
N ASP A 216 -23.15 -26.44 -14.03
CA ASP A 216 -23.57 -25.73 -15.23
C ASP A 216 -22.44 -24.88 -15.83
N ALA A 217 -22.54 -24.64 -17.15
CA ALA A 217 -21.64 -23.75 -17.87
C ALA A 217 -21.72 -22.32 -17.28
N GLY A 218 -20.61 -21.86 -16.69
CA GLY A 218 -20.50 -20.51 -16.15
C GLY A 218 -20.14 -19.47 -17.20
N ALA A 219 -20.33 -18.20 -16.85
CA ALA A 219 -19.87 -17.05 -17.61
C ALA A 219 -18.55 -16.53 -17.05
N SER A 220 -17.73 -15.89 -17.88
CA SER A 220 -16.53 -15.17 -17.41
C SER A 220 -16.92 -14.04 -16.44
N ALA A 221 -16.12 -13.84 -15.39
CA ALA A 221 -16.27 -12.72 -14.47
C ALA A 221 -14.89 -12.16 -14.09
N ARG A 222 -14.79 -10.82 -13.96
CA ARG A 222 -13.60 -10.11 -13.47
C ARG A 222 -13.58 -10.17 -11.95
N PHE A 223 -12.42 -10.44 -11.35
CA PHE A 223 -12.26 -10.51 -9.90
C PHE A 223 -11.39 -9.36 -9.42
N LEU A 224 -11.91 -8.57 -8.47
CA LEU A 224 -11.26 -7.39 -7.94
C LEU A 224 -10.98 -7.55 -6.45
N THR A 225 -9.83 -7.06 -6.01
CA THR A 225 -9.44 -7.03 -4.60
C THR A 225 -8.36 -5.97 -4.36
N TRP A 226 -7.96 -5.86 -3.10
CA TRP A 226 -6.88 -4.97 -2.67
C TRP A 226 -5.52 -5.63 -2.91
N VAL A 227 -4.63 -4.94 -3.63
CA VAL A 227 -3.30 -5.46 -4.00
C VAL A 227 -2.23 -4.41 -3.75
N CYS A 228 -1.12 -4.79 -3.12
CA CYS A 228 0.09 -3.96 -3.06
C CYS A 228 0.76 -3.92 -4.45
N PRO A 229 0.91 -2.75 -5.08
CA PRO A 229 1.53 -2.64 -6.39
C PRO A 229 3.02 -3.05 -6.35
N ASP A 230 3.48 -3.69 -7.42
CA ASP A 230 4.91 -3.86 -7.66
C ASP A 230 5.56 -2.49 -7.93
N ARG A 231 6.73 -2.27 -7.33
CA ARG A 231 7.42 -0.97 -7.27
C ARG A 231 8.29 -0.69 -8.49
#